data_AF-A0A7G7CMY8-F1
#
_entry.id   AF-A0A7G7CMY8-F1
#
_cell.length_a   1.000
_cell.length_b   1.000
_cell.length_c   1.000
_cell.angle_alpha   90.00
_cell.angle_beta   90.00
_cell.angle_gamma   90.00
#
_symmetry.space_group_name_H-M   'P 1'
#
loop_
_entity.id
_entity.type
_entity.pdbx_description
1 polymer ?
#
loop_
_entity_poly.entity_id
_entity_poly.type
_entity_poly.pdbx_seq_one_letter_code
_entity_poly.pdbx_strand_id
1 'polypeptide(L)'
;MTMHTTFSPQDATSQAAFLTITILDSATIFEGPETVYRYDLPGSGVLGGWALEGIIEQARTLCAPDWPDATVAVVADPESTTIARTAVVMVSEELTNQGVSLAPASVEDADDLAPASSRDSGGDVLPPEAVDSEGPHDDVGTPPRNTVNAAAHYAGRRTSPRRWLDPFHLGLAATVLAVGAVSWWAISAQTNSGAGTVAEAASEDSSALRNQEANAHEAAVPEDAGNAGPAETSAAVVLEEGDVRVKLPLGFTAEQDKGVITATGDDPHLRILLAADPAYSVPQEALFAEIKDQIKEDPQLKKDEENARRLVYTEDPGDGSAVTWTTWVEGDHQMSVGCHTKSTPTTVQKAACRMAVDSLQHF
;
A
#
# COMPACT_ATOMS: atom_id res chain seq x y z
N MET A 1 -60.97 26.95 29.41
CA MET A 1 -60.82 25.57 28.89
C MET A 1 -59.86 25.68 27.71
N THR A 2 -58.57 25.57 28.00
CA THR A 2 -57.49 25.89 27.06
C THR A 2 -56.89 24.56 26.62
N MET A 3 -57.14 24.16 25.38
CA MET A 3 -56.56 22.94 24.84
C MET A 3 -55.18 23.24 24.26
N HIS A 4 -54.17 22.56 24.78
CA HIS A 4 -52.84 22.46 24.21
C HIS A 4 -52.93 21.65 22.91
N THR A 5 -52.57 22.25 21.78
CA THR A 5 -52.27 21.52 20.54
C THR A 5 -50.83 21.04 20.63
N THR A 6 -50.66 19.73 20.75
CA THR A 6 -49.36 19.06 20.69
C THR A 6 -48.87 19.00 19.25
N PHE A 7 -47.58 19.27 19.08
CA PHE A 7 -46.78 19.25 17.86
C PHE A 7 -46.70 17.85 17.23
N SER A 8 -46.65 17.76 15.89
CA SER A 8 -46.08 16.61 15.19
C SER A 8 -45.49 17.06 13.84
N PRO A 9 -44.16 16.97 13.62
CA PRO A 9 -43.55 17.07 12.32
C PRO A 9 -43.22 15.64 11.86
N GLN A 10 -44.07 15.06 11.02
CA GLN A 10 -43.69 13.85 10.29
C GLN A 10 -44.07 14.05 8.83
N ASP A 11 -43.24 14.84 8.15
CA ASP A 11 -42.94 14.64 6.73
C ASP A 11 -41.40 14.56 6.64
N ALA A 12 -40.85 13.47 7.19
CA ALA A 12 -39.53 13.02 6.81
C ALA A 12 -39.73 12.22 5.52
N THR A 13 -39.43 12.83 4.37
CA THR A 13 -39.25 12.10 3.12
C THR A 13 -38.20 11.01 3.35
N SER A 14 -38.63 9.76 3.44
CA SER A 14 -37.74 8.59 3.52
C SER A 14 -36.93 8.56 2.22
N GLN A 15 -35.67 8.98 2.27
CA GLN A 15 -34.74 8.83 1.18
C GLN A 15 -34.35 7.34 1.16
N ALA A 16 -34.82 6.59 0.17
CA ALA A 16 -34.48 5.18 0.03
C ALA A 16 -32.96 4.99 0.03
N ALA A 17 -32.45 4.04 0.82
CA ALA A 17 -31.03 3.74 0.87
C ALA A 17 -30.49 3.41 -0.53
N PHE A 18 -29.40 4.09 -0.91
CA PHE A 18 -28.66 3.83 -2.15
C PHE A 18 -27.34 3.13 -1.80
N LEU A 19 -27.06 2.02 -2.48
CA LEU A 19 -25.86 1.22 -2.28
C LEU A 19 -25.20 0.93 -3.63
N THR A 20 -23.91 1.19 -3.76
CA THR A 20 -23.08 0.74 -4.88
C THR A 20 -22.28 -0.48 -4.45
N ILE A 21 -22.36 -1.56 -5.24
CA ILE A 21 -21.58 -2.78 -5.07
C ILE A 21 -20.58 -2.85 -6.23
N THR A 22 -19.31 -2.64 -5.93
CA THR A 22 -18.22 -2.74 -6.90
C THR A 22 -17.57 -4.11 -6.77
N ILE A 23 -17.74 -4.97 -7.78
CA ILE A 23 -17.18 -6.31 -7.81
C ILE A 23 -15.85 -6.30 -8.55
N LEU A 24 -14.84 -6.86 -7.89
CA LEU A 24 -13.49 -7.02 -8.40
C LEU A 24 -13.17 -8.50 -8.47
N ASP A 25 -12.14 -8.90 -9.21
CA ASP A 25 -11.76 -10.31 -9.34
C ASP A 25 -11.44 -10.97 -7.98
N SER A 26 -11.01 -10.14 -7.01
CA SER A 26 -10.43 -10.56 -5.75
C SER A 26 -11.08 -9.95 -4.51
N ALA A 27 -12.10 -9.11 -4.65
CA ALA A 27 -12.86 -8.53 -3.55
C ALA A 27 -14.20 -8.00 -4.03
N THR A 28 -15.08 -7.67 -3.09
CA THR A 28 -16.27 -6.85 -3.34
C THR A 28 -16.27 -5.66 -2.39
N ILE A 29 -16.59 -4.47 -2.92
CA ILE A 29 -16.67 -3.22 -2.17
C ILE A 29 -18.14 -2.79 -2.12
N PHE A 30 -18.61 -2.39 -0.95
CA PHE A 30 -19.95 -1.88 -0.73
C PHE A 30 -19.85 -0.42 -0.31
N GLU A 31 -20.49 0.48 -1.05
CA GLU A 31 -20.48 1.92 -0.81
C GLU A 31 -21.91 2.44 -0.66
N GLY A 32 -22.31 2.78 0.57
CA GLY A 32 -23.65 3.27 0.89
C GLY A 32 -23.64 4.09 2.18
N PRO A 33 -24.51 3.79 3.16
CA PRO A 33 -24.45 4.41 4.49
C PRO A 33 -23.08 4.24 5.17
N GLU A 34 -22.47 3.08 4.93
CA GLU A 34 -21.12 2.71 5.37
C GLU A 34 -20.36 2.10 4.20
N THR A 35 -19.02 2.20 4.24
CA THR A 35 -18.14 1.59 3.23
C THR A 35 -17.53 0.31 3.80
N VAL A 36 -17.79 -0.84 3.16
CA VAL A 36 -17.31 -2.16 3.60
C VAL A 36 -16.52 -2.84 2.49
N TYR A 37 -15.36 -3.40 2.84
CA TYR A 37 -14.48 -4.13 1.93
C TYR A 37 -14.48 -5.63 2.28
N ARG A 38 -14.90 -6.48 1.34
CA ARG A 38 -14.99 -7.94 1.52
C ARG A 38 -14.05 -8.66 0.55
N TYR A 39 -12.84 -8.95 1.03
CA TYR A 39 -11.83 -9.73 0.29
C TYR A 39 -12.15 -11.22 0.24
N ASP A 40 -12.93 -11.68 1.21
CA ASP A 40 -13.48 -13.03 1.25
C ASP A 40 -14.63 -13.20 0.26
N LEU A 41 -15.17 -12.14 -0.35
CA LEU A 41 -16.23 -12.22 -1.36
C LEU A 41 -15.75 -11.72 -2.73
N PRO A 42 -14.76 -12.35 -3.36
CA PRO A 42 -14.24 -11.95 -4.66
C PRO A 42 -15.18 -12.33 -5.81
N GLY A 43 -15.07 -11.62 -6.94
CA GLY A 43 -15.76 -11.97 -8.19
C GLY A 43 -15.42 -13.37 -8.68
N SER A 44 -14.18 -13.83 -8.51
CA SER A 44 -13.79 -15.23 -8.77
C SER A 44 -14.57 -16.22 -7.88
N GLY A 45 -14.95 -15.82 -6.67
CA GLY A 45 -15.78 -16.60 -5.76
C GLY A 45 -17.26 -16.59 -6.11
N VAL A 46 -17.74 -15.53 -6.76
CA VAL A 46 -19.10 -15.47 -7.33
C VAL A 46 -19.22 -16.48 -8.47
N LEU A 47 -18.24 -16.52 -9.38
CA LEU A 47 -18.18 -17.52 -10.45
C LEU A 47 -18.01 -18.93 -9.89
N GLY A 48 -17.27 -19.07 -8.79
CA GLY A 48 -17.14 -20.33 -8.05
C GLY A 48 -18.39 -20.75 -7.27
N GLY A 49 -19.43 -19.91 -7.23
CA GLY A 49 -20.73 -20.19 -6.62
C GLY A 49 -20.78 -20.11 -5.10
N TRP A 50 -19.73 -19.61 -4.43
CA TRP A 50 -19.64 -19.59 -2.97
C TRP A 50 -19.68 -18.18 -2.36
N ALA A 51 -19.34 -17.14 -3.12
CA ALA A 51 -19.36 -15.75 -2.61
C ALA A 51 -20.71 -15.04 -2.83
N LEU A 52 -21.55 -15.53 -3.74
CA LEU A 52 -22.79 -14.84 -4.14
C LEU A 52 -23.71 -14.59 -2.94
N GLU A 53 -24.01 -15.62 -2.14
CA GLU A 53 -24.89 -15.50 -0.97
C GLU A 53 -24.35 -14.49 0.06
N GLY A 54 -23.04 -14.50 0.31
CA GLY A 54 -22.40 -13.56 1.21
C GLY A 54 -22.52 -12.10 0.77
N ILE A 55 -22.47 -11.85 -0.56
CA ILE A 55 -22.64 -10.50 -1.12
C ILE A 55 -24.07 -10.02 -0.88
N ILE A 56 -25.06 -10.87 -1.10
CA ILE A 56 -26.47 -10.51 -0.89
C ILE A 56 -26.77 -10.27 0.60
N GLU A 57 -26.22 -11.08 1.50
CA GLU A 57 -26.41 -10.88 2.95
C GLU A 57 -25.77 -9.59 3.45
N GLN A 58 -24.57 -9.24 2.94
CA GLN A 58 -23.94 -7.96 3.25
C GLN A 58 -24.78 -6.78 2.73
N ALA A 59 -25.29 -6.85 1.51
CA ALA A 59 -26.15 -5.81 0.94
C ALA A 59 -27.43 -5.64 1.77
N ARG A 60 -28.06 -6.75 2.17
CA ARG A 60 -29.25 -6.75 3.04
C ARG A 60 -28.98 -6.09 4.39
N THR A 61 -27.82 -6.37 4.99
CA THR A 61 -27.41 -5.79 6.27
C THR A 61 -27.22 -4.28 6.15
N LEU A 62 -26.52 -3.82 5.12
CA LEU A 62 -26.24 -2.39 4.89
C LEU A 62 -27.49 -1.58 4.50
N CYS A 63 -28.44 -2.20 3.82
CA CYS A 63 -29.68 -1.57 3.40
C CYS A 63 -30.82 -1.73 4.41
N ALA A 64 -30.61 -2.36 5.57
CA ALA A 64 -31.65 -2.42 6.61
C ALA A 64 -31.90 -1.02 7.20
N PRO A 65 -33.16 -0.57 7.38
CA PRO A 65 -34.41 -1.34 7.29
C PRO A 65 -35.09 -1.35 5.91
N ASP A 66 -34.54 -0.65 4.91
CA ASP A 66 -35.17 -0.41 3.61
C ASP A 66 -35.12 -1.62 2.65
N TRP A 67 -34.59 -2.77 3.06
CA TRP A 67 -34.54 -3.95 2.21
C TRP A 67 -35.91 -4.64 2.05
N PRO A 68 -36.35 -5.04 0.84
CA PRO A 68 -35.66 -4.97 -0.46
C PRO A 68 -35.94 -3.70 -1.28
N ASP A 69 -36.68 -2.73 -0.72
CA ASP A 69 -37.06 -1.47 -1.39
C ASP A 69 -35.88 -0.51 -1.67
N ALA A 70 -34.68 -0.83 -1.20
CA ALA A 70 -33.44 -0.10 -1.46
C ALA A 70 -33.06 -0.12 -2.96
N THR A 71 -32.32 0.91 -3.39
CA THR A 71 -31.77 0.98 -4.75
C THR A 71 -30.31 0.56 -4.75
N VAL A 72 -29.95 -0.43 -5.57
CA VAL A 72 -28.59 -0.96 -5.63
C VAL A 72 -27.99 -0.77 -7.03
N ALA A 73 -26.80 -0.21 -7.13
CA ALA A 73 -25.99 -0.23 -8.35
C ALA A 73 -24.95 -1.35 -8.22
N VAL A 74 -24.83 -2.23 -9.23
CA VAL A 74 -23.76 -3.24 -9.26
C VAL A 74 -22.86 -2.92 -10.45
N VAL A 75 -21.58 -2.70 -10.17
CA VAL A 75 -20.60 -2.29 -11.18
C VAL A 75 -19.33 -3.11 -11.06
N ALA A 76 -18.60 -3.20 -12.17
CA ALA A 76 -17.21 -3.62 -12.17
C ALA A 76 -16.36 -2.37 -12.37
N ASP A 77 -15.14 -2.36 -11.83
CA ASP A 77 -14.17 -1.32 -12.15
C ASP A 77 -13.89 -1.28 -13.68
N PRO A 78 -13.68 -0.11 -14.30
CA PRO A 78 -13.47 -0.01 -15.75
C PRO A 78 -12.30 -0.88 -16.27
N GLU A 79 -11.25 -1.03 -15.45
CA GLU A 79 -10.07 -1.85 -15.76
C GLU A 79 -10.28 -3.34 -15.40
N SER A 80 -11.48 -3.73 -14.98
CA SER A 80 -11.81 -5.09 -14.54
C SER A 80 -11.73 -6.14 -15.65
N THR A 81 -11.42 -7.37 -15.24
CA THR A 81 -11.39 -8.51 -16.15
C THR A 81 -12.79 -9.08 -16.43
N THR A 82 -12.86 -10.08 -17.30
CA THR A 82 -14.08 -10.84 -17.59
C THR A 82 -14.67 -11.50 -16.34
N ILE A 83 -13.86 -11.83 -15.31
CA ILE A 83 -14.34 -12.46 -14.07
C ILE A 83 -15.27 -11.49 -13.32
N ALA A 84 -14.78 -10.30 -12.96
CA ALA A 84 -15.58 -9.27 -12.31
C ALA A 84 -16.82 -8.88 -13.13
N ARG A 85 -16.69 -8.67 -14.44
CA ARG A 85 -17.85 -8.33 -15.31
C ARG A 85 -18.90 -9.43 -15.33
N THR A 86 -18.49 -10.70 -15.34
CA THR A 86 -19.42 -11.84 -15.27
C THR A 86 -20.07 -11.93 -13.89
N ALA A 87 -19.32 -11.69 -12.83
CA ALA A 87 -19.83 -11.68 -11.47
C ALA A 87 -20.87 -10.57 -11.24
N VAL A 88 -20.69 -9.38 -11.85
CA VAL A 88 -21.69 -8.30 -11.85
C VAL A 88 -23.03 -8.78 -12.39
N VAL A 89 -23.04 -9.51 -13.51
CA VAL A 89 -24.28 -10.06 -14.08
C VAL A 89 -24.93 -11.03 -13.10
N MET A 90 -24.18 -11.97 -12.52
CA MET A 90 -24.71 -12.95 -11.56
C MET A 90 -25.29 -12.30 -10.31
N VAL A 91 -24.60 -11.32 -9.74
CA VAL A 91 -25.09 -10.58 -8.55
C VAL A 91 -26.31 -9.73 -8.89
N SER A 92 -26.31 -9.06 -10.05
CA SER A 92 -27.45 -8.27 -10.51
C SER A 92 -28.70 -9.14 -10.73
N GLU A 93 -28.55 -10.30 -11.33
CA GLU A 93 -29.62 -11.27 -11.52
C GLU A 93 -30.18 -11.75 -10.17
N GLU A 94 -29.31 -12.09 -9.22
CA GLU A 94 -29.75 -12.54 -7.90
C GLU A 94 -30.46 -11.45 -7.09
N LEU A 95 -29.97 -10.21 -7.13
CA LEU A 95 -30.65 -9.06 -6.50
C LEU A 95 -32.04 -8.84 -7.11
N THR A 96 -32.15 -8.94 -8.44
CA THR A 96 -33.43 -8.82 -9.15
C THR A 96 -34.38 -9.95 -8.75
N ASN A 97 -33.88 -11.19 -8.62
CA ASN A 97 -34.67 -12.34 -8.16
C ASN A 97 -35.21 -12.14 -6.72
N GLN A 98 -34.51 -11.36 -5.89
CA GLN A 98 -34.96 -10.98 -4.55
C GLN A 98 -35.84 -9.72 -4.50
N GLY A 99 -36.17 -9.14 -5.66
CA GLY A 99 -37.07 -7.99 -5.79
C GLY A 99 -36.41 -6.63 -5.52
N VAL A 100 -35.08 -6.56 -5.50
CA VAL A 100 -34.33 -5.32 -5.28
C VAL A 100 -34.31 -4.49 -6.56
N SER A 101 -34.50 -3.17 -6.43
CA SER A 101 -34.44 -2.25 -7.57
C SER A 101 -32.99 -1.95 -7.94
N LEU A 102 -32.60 -2.26 -9.18
CA LEU A 102 -31.27 -1.91 -9.69
C LEU A 102 -31.25 -0.51 -10.30
N ALA A 103 -30.27 0.30 -9.90
CA ALA A 103 -29.96 1.54 -10.60
C ALA A 103 -29.24 1.23 -11.91
N PRO A 104 -29.48 2.00 -12.98
CA PRO A 104 -28.64 1.92 -14.17
C PRO A 104 -27.20 2.20 -13.75
N ALA A 105 -26.26 1.33 -14.14
CA ALA A 105 -24.84 1.62 -13.98
C ALA A 105 -24.58 2.98 -14.62
N SER A 106 -24.10 3.95 -13.83
CA SER A 106 -23.73 5.26 -14.32
C SER A 106 -22.50 5.09 -15.22
N VAL A 107 -22.72 4.79 -16.49
CA VAL A 107 -21.67 4.67 -17.48
C VAL A 107 -21.31 6.09 -17.92
N GLU A 108 -20.41 6.75 -17.19
CA GLU A 108 -19.53 7.74 -17.83
C GLU A 108 -18.49 6.97 -18.65
N ASP A 109 -18.91 6.22 -19.68
CA ASP A 109 -18.07 5.54 -20.70
C ASP A 109 -18.94 4.71 -21.69
N ALA A 110 -20.11 5.22 -22.08
CA ALA A 110 -21.00 4.58 -23.06
C ALA A 110 -20.84 5.19 -24.47
N ASP A 111 -19.63 5.17 -25.03
CA ASP A 111 -19.42 5.62 -26.42
C ASP A 111 -18.63 4.65 -27.30
N ASP A 112 -18.51 3.37 -26.91
CA ASP A 112 -17.74 2.42 -27.76
C ASP A 112 -18.31 1.01 -27.89
N LEU A 113 -19.64 0.87 -27.91
CA LEU A 113 -20.30 -0.36 -28.38
C LEU A 113 -21.53 -0.06 -29.23
N ALA A 114 -21.30 0.53 -30.41
CA ALA A 114 -22.25 0.41 -31.52
C ALA A 114 -21.90 -0.83 -32.37
N PRO A 115 -22.86 -1.72 -32.69
CA PRO A 115 -22.59 -2.89 -33.53
C PRO A 115 -22.34 -2.46 -34.98
N ALA A 116 -21.20 -2.90 -35.53
CA ALA A 116 -20.85 -2.73 -36.93
C ALA A 116 -21.95 -3.33 -37.84
N SER A 117 -22.73 -2.44 -38.47
CA SER A 117 -23.66 -2.83 -39.52
C SER A 117 -22.90 -2.99 -40.83
N SER A 118 -22.87 -4.24 -41.28
CA SER A 118 -22.49 -4.68 -42.61
C SER A 118 -23.21 -3.87 -43.71
N ARG A 119 -22.42 -3.25 -44.60
CA ARG A 119 -22.85 -2.96 -45.97
C ARG A 119 -21.75 -3.34 -46.96
N ASP A 120 -22.06 -4.46 -47.60
CA ASP A 120 -21.60 -4.98 -48.88
C ASP A 120 -21.82 -3.98 -50.04
N SER A 121 -20.92 -4.04 -51.03
CA SER A 121 -20.93 -3.49 -52.41
C SER A 121 -19.52 -2.97 -52.72
N GLY A 122 -18.73 -3.42 -53.69
CA GLY A 122 -18.92 -4.25 -54.87
C GLY A 122 -17.83 -3.83 -55.88
N GLY A 123 -17.20 -4.78 -56.58
CA GLY A 123 -16.12 -4.53 -57.56
C GLY A 123 -15.05 -5.63 -57.52
N ASP A 124 -15.29 -6.85 -58.02
CA ASP A 124 -15.40 -7.30 -59.41
C ASP A 124 -14.02 -7.60 -60.09
N VAL A 125 -13.94 -8.82 -60.64
CA VAL A 125 -13.04 -9.38 -61.68
C VAL A 125 -11.61 -9.94 -61.37
N LEU A 126 -11.58 -11.25 -61.10
CA LEU A 126 -10.77 -12.41 -61.62
C LEU A 126 -9.19 -12.46 -61.74
N PRO A 127 -8.57 -13.68 -61.57
CA PRO A 127 -7.11 -13.98 -61.56
C PRO A 127 -6.66 -14.82 -62.81
N PRO A 128 -5.57 -15.66 -62.86
CA PRO A 128 -4.30 -15.84 -62.09
C PRO A 128 -3.01 -15.94 -63.02
N GLU A 129 -1.89 -16.46 -62.48
CA GLU A 129 -0.60 -16.92 -63.09
C GLU A 129 0.60 -15.94 -62.92
N ALA A 130 1.85 -16.33 -62.60
CA ALA A 130 2.51 -17.56 -62.14
C ALA A 130 3.95 -17.20 -61.62
N VAL A 131 4.54 -18.12 -60.82
CA VAL A 131 5.98 -18.38 -60.50
C VAL A 131 7.05 -17.27 -60.59
N ASP A 132 7.90 -17.09 -59.55
CA ASP A 132 9.19 -17.81 -59.39
C ASP A 132 9.97 -17.42 -58.11
N SER A 133 11.03 -18.20 -57.85
CA SER A 133 11.73 -18.49 -56.57
C SER A 133 12.92 -17.57 -56.19
N GLU A 134 13.49 -17.86 -54.99
CA GLU A 134 14.85 -17.56 -54.46
C GLU A 134 15.05 -16.13 -53.87
N GLY A 135 15.42 -15.83 -52.61
CA GLY A 135 16.20 -16.44 -51.50
C GLY A 135 17.21 -15.35 -51.00
N PRO A 136 17.96 -15.43 -49.87
CA PRO A 136 17.72 -15.99 -48.53
C PRO A 136 17.75 -14.90 -47.40
N HIS A 137 17.24 -15.20 -46.21
CA HIS A 137 17.44 -14.38 -44.99
C HIS A 137 18.39 -15.09 -44.02
N ASP A 138 19.44 -14.37 -43.64
CA ASP A 138 20.48 -14.81 -42.71
C ASP A 138 20.06 -14.76 -41.23
N ASP A 139 20.54 -15.80 -40.55
CA ASP A 139 21.02 -15.93 -39.18
C ASP A 139 20.12 -15.80 -37.92
N VAL A 140 20.21 -16.90 -37.17
CA VAL A 140 19.71 -17.20 -35.82
C VAL A 140 20.86 -16.98 -34.83
N GLY A 141 20.57 -16.40 -33.65
CA GLY A 141 21.55 -16.35 -32.56
C GLY A 141 21.06 -15.74 -31.25
N THR A 142 20.33 -16.52 -30.46
CA THR A 142 19.88 -16.29 -29.07
C THR A 142 21.06 -16.25 -28.06
N PRO A 143 20.83 -16.03 -26.74
CA PRO A 143 20.79 -14.78 -25.95
C PRO A 143 22.04 -14.60 -25.04
N PRO A 144 22.06 -13.59 -24.14
CA PRO A 144 22.43 -13.96 -22.77
C PRO A 144 21.56 -13.37 -21.66
N ARG A 145 21.44 -14.21 -20.64
CA ARG A 145 21.03 -13.95 -19.25
C ARG A 145 21.87 -12.81 -18.64
N ASN A 146 21.22 -11.89 -17.92
CA ASN A 146 21.80 -11.11 -16.83
C ASN A 146 20.75 -11.08 -15.71
N THR A 147 20.87 -11.91 -14.67
CA THR A 147 21.46 -11.54 -13.37
C THR A 147 21.03 -10.16 -12.88
N VAL A 148 19.96 -10.19 -12.10
CA VAL A 148 19.48 -9.14 -11.20
C VAL A 148 20.62 -8.71 -10.27
N ASN A 149 20.89 -7.40 -10.19
CA ASN A 149 21.49 -6.70 -9.06
C ASN A 149 21.52 -5.18 -9.35
N ALA A 150 20.62 -4.43 -8.72
CA ALA A 150 20.83 -3.01 -8.40
C ALA A 150 20.03 -2.71 -7.12
N ALA A 151 20.77 -2.60 -6.02
CA ALA A 151 20.27 -2.33 -4.68
C ALA A 151 20.58 -0.89 -4.28
N ALA A 152 19.72 -0.34 -3.41
CA ALA A 152 20.04 0.55 -2.30
C ALA A 152 21.24 1.51 -2.47
N HIS A 153 20.94 2.79 -2.60
CA HIS A 153 21.92 3.84 -2.33
C HIS A 153 21.93 4.17 -0.83
N TYR A 154 22.96 3.69 -0.11
CA TYR A 154 23.79 4.53 0.77
C TYR A 154 25.15 3.86 1.05
N ALA A 155 26.20 4.59 0.64
CA ALA A 155 27.62 4.56 1.02
C ALA A 155 28.28 3.26 1.53
N GLY A 156 29.25 2.75 0.76
CA GLY A 156 30.24 1.76 1.22
C GLY A 156 31.37 1.53 0.22
N ARG A 157 32.37 2.42 0.19
CA ARG A 157 33.57 2.29 -0.67
C ARG A 157 34.61 1.38 0.01
N ARG A 158 34.97 0.25 -0.61
CA ARG A 158 36.28 -0.41 -0.42
C ARG A 158 36.88 -0.82 -1.77
N THR A 159 38.16 -0.51 -1.88
CA THR A 159 39.13 -0.54 -3.00
C THR A 159 39.47 -1.96 -3.49
N SER A 160 39.74 -2.24 -4.77
CA SER A 160 41.01 -2.06 -5.53
C SER A 160 41.01 -3.00 -6.77
N PRO A 161 42.00 -3.02 -7.71
CA PRO A 161 42.87 -1.96 -8.24
C PRO A 161 43.05 -2.03 -9.79
N ARG A 162 43.07 -0.90 -10.52
CA ARG A 162 44.04 -0.67 -11.62
C ARG A 162 44.02 0.78 -12.14
N ARG A 163 44.91 1.55 -11.50
CA ARG A 163 45.70 2.70 -11.97
C ARG A 163 45.34 3.32 -13.33
N TRP A 164 44.76 4.52 -13.27
CA TRP A 164 45.27 5.65 -14.05
C TRP A 164 45.37 6.85 -13.09
N LEU A 165 46.60 7.23 -12.76
CA LEU A 165 46.92 8.24 -11.75
C LEU A 165 46.77 9.62 -12.38
N ASP A 166 45.69 10.30 -12.02
CA ASP A 166 45.49 11.71 -12.34
C ASP A 166 46.41 12.58 -11.45
N PRO A 167 47.23 13.50 -12.00
CA PRO A 167 48.13 14.38 -11.22
C PRO A 167 47.44 15.16 -10.10
N PHE A 168 46.11 15.35 -10.19
CA PHE A 168 45.30 15.98 -9.15
C PHE A 168 45.26 15.16 -7.83
N HIS A 169 45.30 13.82 -7.93
CA HIS A 169 45.25 12.93 -6.75
C HIS A 169 46.60 12.85 -6.03
N LEU A 170 47.71 13.08 -6.72
CA LEU A 170 49.05 13.18 -6.10
C LEU A 170 49.14 14.42 -5.20
N GLY A 171 48.56 15.54 -5.63
CA GLY A 171 48.47 16.76 -4.81
C GLY A 171 47.67 16.52 -3.53
N LEU A 172 46.46 15.95 -3.66
CA LEU A 172 45.59 15.68 -2.52
C LEU A 172 46.21 14.68 -1.53
N ALA A 173 46.87 13.62 -2.01
CA ALA A 173 47.53 12.63 -1.16
C ALA A 173 48.71 13.22 -0.38
N ALA A 174 49.50 14.11 -1.00
CA ALA A 174 50.59 14.81 -0.33
C ALA A 174 50.05 15.71 0.79
N THR A 175 48.94 16.40 0.57
CA THR A 175 48.27 17.23 1.60
C THR A 175 47.77 16.38 2.76
N VAL A 176 47.09 15.26 2.49
CA VAL A 176 46.59 14.37 3.55
C VAL A 176 47.73 13.76 4.36
N LEU A 177 48.84 13.36 3.72
CA LEU A 177 50.01 12.85 4.42
C LEU A 177 50.71 13.91 5.27
N ALA A 178 50.80 15.16 4.78
CA ALA A 178 51.35 16.26 5.54
C ALA A 178 50.50 16.57 6.78
N VAL A 179 49.17 16.65 6.63
CA VAL A 179 48.25 16.89 7.75
C VAL A 179 48.26 15.73 8.74
N GLY A 180 48.30 14.49 8.26
CA GLY A 180 48.40 13.30 9.09
C GLY A 180 49.71 13.23 9.88
N ALA A 181 50.84 13.55 9.25
CA ALA A 181 52.14 13.60 9.93
C ALA A 181 52.18 14.66 11.03
N VAL A 182 51.63 15.86 10.78
CA VAL A 182 51.56 16.94 11.79
C VAL A 182 50.60 16.57 12.92
N SER A 183 49.47 15.93 12.61
CA SER A 183 48.48 15.51 13.61
C SER A 183 48.99 14.37 14.50
N TRP A 184 49.74 13.43 13.91
CA TRP A 184 50.37 12.33 14.65
C TRP A 184 51.48 12.81 15.59
N TRP A 185 52.26 13.80 15.15
CA TRP A 185 53.34 14.36 15.95
C TRP A 185 52.84 15.12 17.19
N ALA A 186 51.67 15.77 17.09
CA ALA A 186 51.04 16.45 18.22
C ALA A 186 50.52 15.47 19.30
N ILE A 187 50.06 14.28 18.90
CA ILE A 187 49.51 13.28 19.83
C ILE A 187 50.62 12.47 20.52
N SER A 188 51.73 12.18 19.84
CA SER A 188 52.85 11.44 20.45
C SER A 188 53.73 12.29 21.38
N ALA A 189 53.70 13.62 21.23
CA ALA A 189 54.34 14.52 22.17
C ALA A 189 53.63 14.55 23.55
N GLN A 190 52.32 14.27 23.59
CA GLN A 190 51.53 14.30 24.82
C GLN A 190 51.64 13.00 25.65
N THR A 191 52.01 11.88 25.03
CA THR A 191 52.09 10.57 25.72
C THR A 191 53.43 10.32 26.44
N ASN A 192 54.42 11.21 26.28
CA ASN A 192 55.72 11.11 26.98
C ASN A 192 55.84 11.98 28.24
N SER A 193 54.77 12.61 28.70
CA SER A 193 54.78 13.38 29.95
C SER A 193 53.78 12.80 30.94
N GLY A 194 54.22 11.87 31.78
CA GLY A 194 53.40 11.38 32.89
C GLY A 194 53.84 10.09 33.57
N ALA A 195 55.13 9.88 33.81
CA ALA A 195 55.58 8.90 34.79
C ALA A 195 55.48 9.52 36.20
N GLY A 196 54.70 8.90 37.09
CA GLY A 196 54.60 9.32 38.49
C GLY A 196 53.58 8.51 39.30
N THR A 197 54.06 7.41 39.88
CA THR A 197 53.63 6.70 41.13
C THR A 197 52.71 7.50 42.07
N VAL A 198 51.74 6.92 42.80
CA VAL A 198 51.90 6.05 44.01
C VAL A 198 50.62 5.21 44.26
N ALA A 199 50.83 4.10 44.96
CA ALA A 199 49.98 2.95 45.26
C ALA A 199 48.91 3.08 46.37
N GLU A 200 48.09 2.01 46.42
CA GLU A 200 47.57 1.25 47.58
C GLU A 200 46.47 1.82 48.51
N ALA A 201 45.38 1.03 48.63
CA ALA A 201 44.71 0.51 49.85
C ALA A 201 43.18 0.44 49.61
N ALA A 202 42.60 -0.73 49.31
CA ALA A 202 42.19 -1.78 50.26
C ALA A 202 41.22 -1.28 51.36
N SER A 203 39.97 -1.76 51.32
CA SER A 203 39.37 -2.59 52.37
C SER A 203 37.88 -2.87 52.12
N GLU A 204 37.56 -4.15 52.22
CA GLU A 204 36.26 -4.81 52.28
C GLU A 204 35.50 -4.45 53.58
N ASP A 205 34.17 -4.47 53.59
CA ASP A 205 33.41 -5.32 54.52
C ASP A 205 31.93 -5.53 54.11
N SER A 206 31.50 -6.74 54.45
CA SER A 206 30.24 -7.50 54.46
C SER A 206 29.01 -6.73 55.03
N SER A 207 27.73 -7.13 55.01
CA SER A 207 26.99 -8.41 54.95
C SER A 207 25.50 -8.06 54.68
N ALA A 208 24.73 -8.75 53.84
CA ALA A 208 23.86 -9.92 54.11
C ALA A 208 22.49 -9.69 54.82
N LEU A 209 21.49 -10.49 54.38
CA LEU A 209 20.07 -10.69 54.79
C LEU A 209 19.05 -9.89 53.94
N ARG A 210 18.32 -10.45 52.96
CA ARG A 210 17.50 -11.67 52.86
C ARG A 210 16.46 -11.79 53.99
N ASN A 211 15.23 -11.35 53.68
CA ASN A 211 14.01 -12.04 54.10
C ASN A 211 12.94 -11.92 53.01
N GLN A 212 12.38 -13.08 52.72
CA GLN A 212 11.35 -13.42 51.77
C GLN A 212 10.11 -13.71 52.60
N GLU A 213 8.98 -13.09 52.31
CA GLU A 213 7.69 -13.56 52.82
C GLU A 213 6.68 -13.56 51.69
N ALA A 214 6.27 -14.77 51.31
CA ALA A 214 5.21 -15.07 50.38
C ALA A 214 3.87 -15.08 51.13
N ASN A 215 2.80 -14.67 50.46
CA ASN A 215 1.51 -15.32 50.67
C ASN A 215 0.65 -15.26 49.41
N ALA A 216 0.15 -16.43 49.04
CA ALA A 216 -0.72 -16.70 47.90
C ALA A 216 -2.06 -17.21 48.43
N HIS A 217 -3.17 -16.77 47.84
CA HIS A 217 -4.46 -17.47 47.77
C HIS A 217 -5.26 -16.80 46.64
N GLU A 218 -5.47 -17.44 45.49
CA GLU A 218 -6.41 -18.53 45.18
C GLU A 218 -7.75 -17.98 44.62
N ALA A 219 -8.08 -18.50 43.44
CA ALA A 219 -9.20 -18.34 42.51
C ALA A 219 -10.57 -17.74 42.97
N ALA A 220 -11.18 -16.97 42.05
CA ALA A 220 -12.60 -17.11 41.69
C ALA A 220 -12.92 -16.44 40.33
N VAL A 221 -13.52 -17.24 39.42
CA VAL A 221 -14.31 -16.86 38.22
C VAL A 221 -15.79 -17.04 38.61
N PRO A 222 -16.73 -16.15 38.20
CA PRO A 222 -17.62 -16.40 37.04
C PRO A 222 -17.77 -15.15 36.15
N GLU A 223 -17.72 -15.28 34.81
CA GLU A 223 -18.83 -15.51 33.88
C GLU A 223 -19.95 -14.44 33.88
N ASP A 224 -20.01 -13.72 32.75
CA ASP A 224 -21.19 -13.49 31.89
C ASP A 224 -21.58 -12.03 31.53
N ALA A 225 -21.87 -11.90 30.23
CA ALA A 225 -22.74 -10.98 29.52
C ALA A 225 -22.27 -9.55 29.16
N GLY A 226 -21.77 -9.44 27.92
CA GLY A 226 -22.56 -8.74 26.89
C GLY A 226 -22.22 -7.28 26.60
N ASN A 227 -21.19 -7.05 25.79
CA ASN A 227 -21.29 -6.12 24.64
C ASN A 227 -20.16 -6.40 23.62
N ALA A 228 -20.17 -7.59 23.01
CA ALA A 228 -19.48 -7.79 21.75
C ALA A 228 -20.39 -7.25 20.65
N GLY A 229 -20.10 -6.04 20.17
CA GLY A 229 -20.60 -5.61 18.86
C GLY A 229 -20.11 -6.58 17.78
N PRO A 230 -20.78 -6.68 16.63
CA PRO A 230 -20.39 -7.62 15.59
C PRO A 230 -18.92 -7.39 15.21
N ALA A 231 -18.09 -8.38 15.51
CA ALA A 231 -16.72 -8.43 15.04
C ALA A 231 -16.76 -8.64 13.52
N GLU A 232 -16.57 -7.57 12.77
CA GLU A 232 -16.29 -7.62 11.34
C GLU A 232 -15.05 -8.49 11.11
N THR A 233 -15.29 -9.70 10.64
CA THR A 233 -14.22 -10.66 10.34
C THR A 233 -13.70 -10.37 8.94
N SER A 234 -12.94 -9.27 8.82
CA SER A 234 -11.86 -9.21 7.83
C SER A 234 -10.63 -9.81 8.52
N ALA A 235 -10.05 -10.88 7.97
CA ALA A 235 -8.81 -11.43 8.49
C ALA A 235 -7.65 -10.44 8.22
N ALA A 236 -7.55 -9.41 9.06
CA ALA A 236 -6.49 -8.42 9.06
C ALA A 236 -5.55 -8.68 10.25
N VAL A 237 -4.26 -8.43 10.06
CA VAL A 237 -3.25 -8.45 11.11
C VAL A 237 -2.84 -7.01 11.42
N VAL A 238 -2.62 -6.72 12.71
CA VAL A 238 -1.99 -5.47 13.15
C VAL A 238 -0.50 -5.75 13.27
N LEU A 239 0.32 -4.99 12.54
CA LEU A 239 1.77 -5.02 12.66
C LEU A 239 2.23 -3.79 13.45
N GLU A 240 3.12 -4.02 14.40
CA GLU A 240 3.84 -2.99 15.14
C GLU A 240 5.33 -3.24 14.91
N GLU A 241 6.00 -2.31 14.23
CA GLU A 241 7.42 -2.39 13.91
C GLU A 241 8.00 -0.99 14.00
N GLY A 242 9.19 -0.82 14.59
CA GLY A 242 9.72 0.51 14.90
C GLY A 242 8.77 1.30 15.81
N ASP A 243 8.39 2.49 15.36
CA ASP A 243 7.49 3.45 16.01
C ASP A 243 6.14 3.58 15.29
N VAL A 244 5.80 2.62 14.41
CA VAL A 244 4.53 2.65 13.67
C VAL A 244 3.70 1.40 13.87
N ARG A 245 2.38 1.59 13.86
CA ARG A 245 1.36 0.55 13.84
C ARG A 245 0.58 0.65 12.53
N VAL A 246 0.31 -0.49 11.91
CA VAL A 246 -0.46 -0.57 10.65
C VAL A 246 -1.36 -1.81 10.63
N LYS A 247 -2.51 -1.73 9.97
CA LYS A 247 -3.36 -2.89 9.64
C LYS A 247 -3.06 -3.34 8.21
N LEU A 248 -2.84 -4.64 8.04
CA LEU A 248 -2.61 -5.26 6.73
C LEU A 248 -3.41 -6.56 6.61
N PRO A 249 -3.60 -7.11 5.40
CA PRO A 249 -4.17 -8.45 5.24
C PRO A 249 -3.38 -9.51 6.03
N LEU A 250 -4.06 -10.55 6.49
CA LEU A 250 -3.41 -11.69 7.13
C LEU A 250 -2.27 -12.25 6.25
N GLY A 251 -1.16 -12.64 6.87
CA GLY A 251 0.02 -13.19 6.17
C GLY A 251 1.11 -12.16 5.91
N PHE A 252 0.85 -10.87 6.11
CA PHE A 252 1.92 -9.87 6.08
C PHE A 252 2.81 -9.94 7.33
N THR A 253 4.09 -9.70 7.11
CA THR A 253 5.13 -9.53 8.12
C THR A 253 5.91 -8.25 7.80
N ALA A 254 6.49 -7.60 8.80
CA ALA A 254 7.24 -6.36 8.63
C ALA A 254 8.66 -6.50 9.18
N GLU A 255 9.61 -5.87 8.50
CA GLU A 255 11.00 -5.73 8.95
C GLU A 255 11.45 -4.29 8.74
N GLN A 256 12.17 -3.73 9.71
CA GLN A 256 12.77 -2.40 9.60
C GLN A 256 14.22 -2.47 9.09
N ASP A 257 14.53 -1.69 8.05
CA ASP A 257 15.91 -1.39 7.62
C ASP A 257 16.07 0.13 7.42
N LYS A 258 17.06 0.71 8.10
CA LYS A 258 17.45 2.13 7.95
C LYS A 258 16.27 3.13 8.05
N GLY A 259 15.34 2.88 8.96
CA GLY A 259 14.19 3.76 9.19
C GLY A 259 13.01 3.54 8.25
N VAL A 260 13.13 2.68 7.25
CA VAL A 260 12.01 2.26 6.40
C VAL A 260 11.55 0.87 6.85
N ILE A 261 10.26 0.74 7.08
CA ILE A 261 9.63 -0.54 7.42
C ILE A 261 9.08 -1.14 6.14
N THR A 262 9.53 -2.34 5.81
CA THR A 262 9.07 -3.07 4.63
C THR A 262 8.16 -4.21 5.07
N ALA A 263 6.87 -4.11 4.74
CA ALA A 263 5.91 -5.17 4.94
C ALA A 263 5.77 -6.03 3.67
N THR A 264 5.85 -7.35 3.85
CA THR A 264 5.76 -8.36 2.79
C THR A 264 4.78 -9.46 3.18
N GLY A 265 4.04 -9.99 2.22
CA GLY A 265 3.07 -11.08 2.41
C GLY A 265 3.24 -12.19 1.37
N ASP A 266 2.19 -12.97 1.15
CA ASP A 266 2.21 -14.12 0.23
C ASP A 266 2.44 -13.75 -1.25
N ASP A 267 2.12 -12.51 -1.63
CA ASP A 267 2.37 -12.00 -2.98
C ASP A 267 3.83 -11.49 -3.09
N PRO A 268 4.72 -12.18 -3.82
CA PRO A 268 6.12 -11.76 -3.97
C PRO A 268 6.29 -10.49 -4.82
N HIS A 269 5.23 -10.05 -5.50
CA HIS A 269 5.20 -8.87 -6.36
C HIS A 269 4.63 -7.64 -5.68
N LEU A 270 4.29 -7.73 -4.39
CA LEU A 270 3.84 -6.61 -3.58
C LEU A 270 4.75 -6.43 -2.37
N ARG A 271 5.22 -5.19 -2.17
CA ARG A 271 5.82 -4.76 -0.90
C ARG A 271 5.20 -3.43 -0.50
N ILE A 272 4.96 -3.28 0.79
CA ILE A 272 4.43 -2.04 1.35
C ILE A 272 5.55 -1.41 2.18
N LEU A 273 6.01 -0.25 1.74
CA LEU A 273 7.02 0.56 2.41
C LEU A 273 6.32 1.54 3.33
N LEU A 274 6.75 1.65 4.58
CA LEU A 274 6.18 2.53 5.59
C LEU A 274 7.29 3.37 6.20
N ALA A 275 7.03 4.66 6.40
CA ALA A 275 7.89 5.52 7.20
C ALA A 275 7.07 6.58 7.95
N ALA A 276 7.53 6.92 9.14
CA ALA A 276 7.05 8.02 9.96
C ALA A 276 8.26 8.91 10.30
N ASP A 277 8.61 9.82 9.39
CA ASP A 277 9.77 10.69 9.57
C ASP A 277 9.39 11.91 10.42
N PRO A 278 10.25 12.39 11.34
CA PRO A 278 9.97 13.63 12.06
C PRO A 278 9.85 14.81 11.09
N ALA A 279 8.71 15.50 11.11
CA ALA A 279 8.45 16.69 10.30
C ALA A 279 9.02 17.96 10.93
N TYR A 280 9.50 17.93 12.17
CA TYR A 280 10.12 19.06 12.89
C TYR A 280 9.27 20.35 12.87
N SER A 281 7.94 20.22 12.96
CA SER A 281 6.99 21.33 12.86
C SER A 281 7.00 22.09 11.52
N VAL A 282 7.51 21.48 10.45
CA VAL A 282 7.37 21.99 9.08
C VAL A 282 5.88 21.93 8.70
N PRO A 283 5.27 23.03 8.22
CA PRO A 283 3.89 23.03 7.75
C PRO A 283 3.70 22.06 6.59
N GLN A 284 2.56 21.35 6.55
CA GLN A 284 2.26 20.38 5.50
C GLN A 284 2.35 20.99 4.10
N GLU A 285 1.91 22.24 3.92
CA GLU A 285 1.95 22.92 2.63
C GLU A 285 3.39 23.16 2.15
N ALA A 286 4.31 23.46 3.06
CA ALA A 286 5.72 23.64 2.75
C ALA A 286 6.39 22.31 2.41
N LEU A 287 6.07 21.25 3.16
CA LEU A 287 6.55 19.90 2.86
C LEU A 287 6.05 19.42 1.50
N PHE A 288 4.76 19.59 1.22
CA PHE A 288 4.18 19.18 -0.06
C PHE A 288 4.72 20.03 -1.22
N ALA A 289 5.05 21.30 -1.00
CA ALA A 289 5.69 22.13 -2.01
C ALA A 289 7.10 21.60 -2.36
N GLU A 290 7.90 21.25 -1.36
CA GLU A 290 9.23 20.65 -1.55
C GLU A 290 9.15 19.34 -2.34
N ILE A 291 8.28 18.41 -1.93
CA ILE A 291 8.11 17.12 -2.64
C ILE A 291 7.66 17.37 -4.10
N LYS A 292 6.77 18.35 -4.34
CA LYS A 292 6.35 18.70 -5.71
C LYS A 292 7.49 19.27 -6.54
N ASP A 293 8.40 20.02 -5.95
CA ASP A 293 9.57 20.53 -6.66
C ASP A 293 10.52 19.39 -7.01
N GLN A 294 10.72 18.43 -6.11
CA GLN A 294 11.47 17.20 -6.40
C GLN A 294 10.83 16.38 -7.53
N ILE A 295 9.51 16.21 -7.53
CA ILE A 295 8.78 15.51 -8.62
C ILE A 295 8.98 16.20 -9.97
N LYS A 296 9.14 17.53 -10.02
CA LYS A 296 9.39 18.24 -11.28
C LYS A 296 10.82 18.06 -11.79
N GLU A 297 11.77 17.92 -10.87
CA GLU A 297 13.19 17.80 -11.20
C GLU A 297 13.61 16.37 -11.53
N ASP A 298 12.96 15.37 -10.93
CA ASP A 298 13.28 13.96 -11.11
C ASP A 298 12.37 13.30 -12.18
N PRO A 299 12.90 12.88 -13.33
CA PRO A 299 12.12 12.20 -14.37
C PRO A 299 11.59 10.81 -13.95
N GLN A 300 12.11 10.24 -12.86
CA GLN A 300 11.61 8.99 -12.30
C GLN A 300 10.34 9.19 -11.47
N LEU A 301 9.99 10.43 -11.12
CA LEU A 301 8.83 10.76 -10.32
C LEU A 301 7.71 11.36 -11.19
N LYS A 302 6.48 10.91 -10.96
CA LYS A 302 5.28 11.35 -11.67
C LYS A 302 4.20 11.71 -10.66
N LYS A 303 3.64 12.91 -10.77
CA LYS A 303 2.49 13.31 -9.94
C LYS A 303 1.24 12.60 -10.44
N ASP A 304 0.48 11.99 -9.52
CA ASP A 304 -0.79 11.34 -9.83
C ASP A 304 -1.96 12.18 -9.34
N GLU A 305 -2.19 12.19 -8.03
CA GLU A 305 -3.35 12.81 -7.41
C GLU A 305 -2.96 13.62 -6.18
N GLU A 306 -3.77 14.62 -5.86
CA GLU A 306 -3.56 15.45 -4.68
C GLU A 306 -4.91 15.86 -4.09
N ASN A 307 -5.02 15.75 -2.77
CA ASN A 307 -6.06 16.44 -2.02
C ASN A 307 -5.41 17.25 -0.88
N ALA A 308 -6.21 18.06 -0.19
CA ALA A 308 -5.70 18.96 0.85
C ALA A 308 -4.99 18.26 2.03
N ARG A 309 -5.12 16.93 2.19
CA ARG A 309 -4.52 16.16 3.29
C ARG A 309 -3.46 15.15 2.85
N ARG A 310 -3.45 14.74 1.58
CA ARG A 310 -2.57 13.68 1.07
C ARG A 310 -2.02 14.05 -0.29
N LEU A 311 -0.72 13.81 -0.47
CA LEU A 311 0.00 13.91 -1.73
C LEU A 311 0.26 12.49 -2.27
N VAL A 312 -0.14 12.21 -3.51
CA VAL A 312 0.08 10.93 -4.19
C VAL A 312 0.96 11.12 -5.42
N TYR A 313 1.99 10.30 -5.55
CA TYR A 313 2.90 10.31 -6.69
C TYR A 313 3.48 8.90 -6.92
N THR A 314 3.89 8.64 -8.16
CA THR A 314 4.50 7.36 -8.55
C THR A 314 5.98 7.55 -8.88
N GLU A 315 6.80 6.63 -8.38
CA GLU A 315 8.21 6.47 -8.70
C GLU A 315 8.42 5.29 -9.66
N ASP A 316 9.24 5.49 -10.69
CA ASP A 316 9.67 4.49 -11.67
C ASP A 316 11.16 4.14 -11.46
N PRO A 317 11.48 3.03 -10.79
CA PRO A 317 12.87 2.61 -10.56
C PRO A 317 13.63 2.20 -11.83
N GLY A 318 12.95 2.07 -12.98
CA GLY A 318 13.56 1.67 -14.26
C GLY A 318 13.74 0.16 -14.45
N ASP A 319 13.24 -0.67 -13.54
CA ASP A 319 13.27 -2.14 -13.65
C ASP A 319 11.90 -2.76 -14.06
N GLY A 320 10.97 -1.90 -14.49
CA GLY A 320 9.59 -2.24 -14.83
C GLY A 320 8.64 -2.33 -13.64
N SER A 321 9.13 -2.20 -12.41
CA SER A 321 8.29 -2.00 -11.23
C SER A 321 7.88 -0.53 -11.10
N ALA A 322 6.92 -0.26 -10.21
CA ALA A 322 6.53 1.09 -9.83
C ALA A 322 6.26 1.15 -8.33
N VAL A 323 6.54 2.29 -7.70
CA VAL A 323 6.16 2.57 -6.31
C VAL A 323 5.18 3.73 -6.29
N THR A 324 3.94 3.48 -5.90
CA THR A 324 2.97 4.57 -5.66
C THR A 324 3.06 5.00 -4.20
N TRP A 325 3.53 6.22 -4.00
CA TRP A 325 3.68 6.85 -2.69
C TRP A 325 2.43 7.65 -2.33
N THR A 326 1.96 7.50 -1.10
CA THR A 326 0.98 8.39 -0.46
C THR A 326 1.60 8.99 0.79
N THR A 327 1.68 10.32 0.83
CA THR A 327 2.35 11.07 1.90
C THR A 327 1.40 12.07 2.55
N TRP A 328 1.42 12.15 3.87
CA TRP A 328 0.68 13.13 4.66
C TRP A 328 1.44 13.55 5.91
N VAL A 329 0.91 14.55 6.63
CA VAL A 329 1.44 14.94 7.93
C VAL A 329 0.42 14.58 9.00
N GLU A 330 0.86 13.92 10.05
CA GLU A 330 0.08 13.63 11.24
C GLU A 330 0.89 14.00 12.49
N GLY A 331 0.36 14.90 13.31
CA GLY A 331 1.11 15.45 14.44
C GLY A 331 2.38 16.17 14.00
N ASP A 332 3.53 15.75 14.53
CA ASP A 332 4.87 16.24 14.22
C ASP A 332 5.66 15.32 13.28
N HIS A 333 4.97 14.40 12.60
CA HIS A 333 5.57 13.41 11.70
C HIS A 333 5.00 13.49 10.28
N GLN A 334 5.88 13.28 9.30
CA GLN A 334 5.54 12.98 7.92
C GLN A 334 5.33 11.47 7.81
N MET A 335 4.10 11.08 7.49
CA MET A 335 3.75 9.70 7.21
C MET A 335 3.88 9.44 5.72
N SER A 336 4.44 8.28 5.36
CA SER A 336 4.47 7.83 3.97
C SER A 336 4.21 6.34 3.85
N VAL A 337 3.44 5.98 2.82
CA VAL A 337 3.20 4.60 2.40
C VAL A 337 3.58 4.47 0.93
N GLY A 338 4.53 3.60 0.63
CA GLY A 338 4.94 3.24 -0.73
C GLY A 338 4.42 1.87 -1.13
N CYS A 339 3.53 1.82 -2.11
CA CYS A 339 3.02 0.58 -2.69
C CYS A 339 3.94 0.13 -3.83
N HIS A 340 4.86 -0.79 -3.58
CA HIS A 340 5.81 -1.28 -4.59
C HIS A 340 5.26 -2.52 -5.30
N THR A 341 5.00 -2.41 -6.60
CA THR A 341 4.51 -3.52 -7.44
C THR A 341 5.40 -3.79 -8.65
N LYS A 342 5.55 -5.06 -9.05
CA LYS A 342 6.42 -5.44 -10.18
C LYS A 342 5.88 -5.03 -11.56
N SER A 343 4.59 -4.75 -11.65
CA SER A 343 3.88 -4.29 -12.85
C SER A 343 2.69 -3.42 -12.42
N THR A 344 1.81 -3.07 -13.35
CA THR A 344 0.52 -2.42 -13.03
C THR A 344 -0.15 -3.12 -11.85
N PRO A 345 -0.47 -2.39 -10.76
CA PRO A 345 -0.94 -3.00 -9.53
C PRO A 345 -2.31 -3.64 -9.73
N THR A 346 -2.47 -4.87 -9.26
CA THR A 346 -3.77 -5.55 -9.24
C THR A 346 -4.68 -4.92 -8.19
N THR A 347 -5.99 -5.17 -8.25
CA THR A 347 -6.89 -4.59 -7.26
C THR A 347 -6.64 -5.10 -5.83
N VAL A 348 -6.19 -6.36 -5.66
CA VAL A 348 -5.71 -6.85 -4.34
C VAL A 348 -4.59 -5.97 -3.82
N GLN A 349 -3.62 -5.66 -4.67
CA GLN A 349 -2.45 -4.87 -4.29
C GLN A 349 -2.84 -3.43 -3.97
N LYS A 350 -3.64 -2.80 -4.84
CA LYS A 350 -4.21 -1.45 -4.59
C LYS A 350 -4.96 -1.42 -3.24
N ALA A 351 -5.72 -2.46 -2.93
CA ALA A 351 -6.55 -2.53 -1.74
C ALA A 351 -5.76 -2.83 -0.45
N ALA A 352 -4.75 -3.70 -0.50
CA ALA A 352 -3.81 -3.91 0.60
C ALA A 352 -3.03 -2.61 0.93
N CYS A 353 -2.59 -1.89 -0.10
CA CYS A 353 -1.93 -0.60 0.06
C CYS A 353 -2.88 0.47 0.63
N ARG A 354 -4.15 0.49 0.18
CA ARG A 354 -5.17 1.38 0.77
C ARG A 354 -5.39 1.09 2.25
N MET A 355 -5.45 -0.19 2.64
CA MET A 355 -5.57 -0.58 4.06
C MET A 355 -4.40 -0.03 4.89
N ALA A 356 -3.17 -0.10 4.36
CA ALA A 356 -2.00 0.47 5.01
C ALA A 356 -2.12 1.99 5.15
N VAL A 357 -2.45 2.69 4.06
CA VAL A 357 -2.63 4.15 4.02
C VAL A 357 -3.70 4.63 5.02
N ASP A 358 -4.79 3.89 5.17
CA ASP A 358 -5.90 4.28 6.04
C ASP A 358 -5.70 3.90 7.51
N SER A 359 -4.69 3.08 7.83
CA SER A 359 -4.47 2.56 9.18
C SER A 359 -3.09 2.84 9.79
N LEU A 360 -2.14 3.35 9.00
CA LEU A 360 -0.80 3.71 9.48
C LEU A 360 -0.91 4.82 10.54
N GLN A 361 -0.28 4.58 11.68
CA GLN A 361 -0.21 5.50 12.82
C GLN A 361 1.18 5.41 13.43
N HIS A 362 1.72 6.54 13.89
CA HIS A 362 2.89 6.60 14.76
C HIS A 362 2.47 6.52 16.23
N PHE A 363 3.26 5.87 17.11
CA PHE A 363 2.92 5.69 18.53
C PHE A 363 4.02 6.01 19.54
#